data_AF-A0A747JYB0-F1
#
_entry.id   AF-A0A747JYB0-F1
#
_cell.length_a   1.000
_cell.length_b   1.000
_cell.length_c   1.000
_cell.angle_alpha   90.00
_cell.angle_beta   90.00
_cell.angle_gamma   90.00
#
_symmetry.space_group_name_H-M   'P 1'
#
loop_
_entity.id
_entity.type
_entity.pdbx_description
1 polymer ?
#
loop_
_entity_poly.entity_id
_entity_poly.type
_entity_poly.pdbx_seq_one_letter_code
_entity_poly.pdbx_strand_id
1 'polypeptide(L)'
;MNNRRGLTAVLATLITFSLSATPVLANPGNGNGGGHGNNAANQGNNGNGHKGNAGQKTEHRKNGGKPDHVESDISYAVARQLAVNLGLTGYQSLPPGIAKNLARGKPLPPGIAKKTVPASMLGQLPYYPGYEWKIVGDNLVMIALSTAVVTAIINGVFD
;
A
#
# COMPACT_ATOMS: atom_id res chain seq x y z
N MET A 1 -55.63 12.29 -18.90
CA MET A 1 -55.11 13.33 -17.98
C MET A 1 -55.28 12.77 -16.58
N ASN A 2 -54.27 12.07 -16.06
CA ASN A 2 -54.45 11.22 -14.88
C ASN A 2 -53.64 11.78 -13.71
N ASN A 3 -54.38 12.33 -12.75
CA ASN A 3 -53.85 13.07 -11.61
C ASN A 3 -53.24 12.15 -10.55
N ARG A 4 -52.13 12.63 -10.00
CA ARG A 4 -51.23 11.99 -9.04
C ARG A 4 -51.95 11.81 -7.69
N ARG A 5 -51.93 10.58 -7.15
CA ARG A 5 -52.34 10.31 -5.76
C ARG A 5 -51.13 10.47 -4.86
N GLY A 6 -51.22 11.41 -3.92
CA GLY A 6 -50.18 11.72 -2.95
C GLY A 6 -49.99 10.56 -1.96
N LEU A 7 -48.73 10.19 -1.74
CA LEU A 7 -48.32 9.15 -0.81
C LEU A 7 -47.85 9.83 0.48
N THR A 8 -48.69 9.83 1.51
CA THR A 8 -48.31 10.18 2.88
C THR A 8 -47.53 9.00 3.46
N ALA A 9 -46.21 9.13 3.59
CA ALA A 9 -45.37 8.17 4.29
C ALA A 9 -44.88 8.79 5.61
N VAL A 10 -45.39 8.25 6.72
CA VAL A 10 -45.04 8.62 8.09
C VAL A 10 -43.70 7.96 8.45
N LEU A 11 -42.76 8.76 8.97
CA LEU A 11 -41.50 8.31 9.56
C LEU A 11 -41.76 7.51 10.84
N ALA A 12 -41.07 6.38 11.00
CA ALA A 12 -40.75 5.81 12.29
C ALA A 12 -39.31 5.27 12.28
N THR A 13 -38.43 6.01 12.94
CA THR A 13 -37.03 5.66 13.22
C THR A 13 -36.95 4.64 14.36
N LEU A 14 -36.24 3.53 14.16
CA LEU A 14 -35.73 2.71 15.25
C LEU A 14 -34.26 2.41 15.01
N ILE A 15 -33.40 3.11 15.76
CA ILE A 15 -31.97 2.88 15.88
C ILE A 15 -31.79 1.93 17.07
N THR A 16 -31.46 0.67 16.81
CA THR A 16 -30.96 -0.24 17.84
C THR A 16 -29.45 -0.39 17.68
N PHE A 17 -28.73 0.14 18.67
CA PHE A 17 -27.29 0.08 18.81
C PHE A 17 -26.96 -1.13 19.70
N SER A 18 -26.45 -2.22 19.12
CA SER A 18 -25.97 -3.37 19.88
C SER A 18 -24.44 -3.38 19.86
N LEU A 19 -23.85 -3.01 20.98
CA LEU A 19 -22.41 -3.06 21.24
C LEU A 19 -22.09 -4.43 21.86
N SER A 20 -21.43 -5.33 21.12
CA SER A 20 -20.84 -6.54 21.69
C SER A 20 -19.31 -6.49 21.52
N ALA A 21 -18.65 -6.05 22.59
CA ALA A 21 -17.21 -6.22 22.77
C ALA A 21 -16.97 -7.51 23.55
N THR A 22 -16.12 -8.40 23.02
CA THR A 22 -14.89 -8.92 23.63
C THR A 22 -14.47 -10.24 22.96
N PRO A 23 -13.24 -10.33 22.41
CA PRO A 23 -12.43 -11.51 22.60
C PRO A 23 -11.36 -11.25 23.65
N VAL A 24 -11.39 -12.02 24.74
CA VAL A 24 -10.26 -12.16 25.68
C VAL A 24 -9.25 -13.08 25.02
N LEU A 25 -8.10 -12.55 24.64
CA LEU A 25 -6.96 -13.34 24.20
C LEU A 25 -6.04 -13.57 25.41
N ALA A 26 -6.05 -14.79 25.94
CA ALA A 26 -5.06 -15.23 26.92
C ALA A 26 -3.76 -15.61 26.21
N ASN A 27 -2.66 -14.93 26.53
CA ASN A 27 -1.31 -15.51 26.55
C ASN A 27 -0.39 -14.56 27.33
N PRO A 28 0.31 -15.02 28.39
CA PRO A 28 1.72 -15.28 28.19
C PRO A 28 2.22 -16.46 29.01
N GLY A 29 2.60 -17.54 28.33
CA GLY A 29 3.30 -18.67 28.93
C GLY A 29 4.39 -19.18 28.01
N ASN A 30 5.54 -18.51 27.96
CA ASN A 30 6.79 -19.17 27.58
C ASN A 30 7.95 -18.50 28.32
N GLY A 31 8.24 -19.01 29.51
CA GLY A 31 9.50 -18.74 30.17
C GLY A 31 10.61 -19.47 29.43
N ASN A 32 11.64 -18.75 29.01
CA ASN A 32 12.93 -19.37 28.76
C ASN A 32 14.00 -18.54 29.47
N GLY A 33 14.61 -19.15 30.47
CA GLY A 33 15.63 -18.57 31.31
C GLY A 33 16.89 -18.21 30.51
N GLY A 34 17.53 -17.14 30.96
CA GLY A 34 18.77 -16.65 30.38
C GLY A 34 19.94 -17.61 30.60
N GLY A 35 20.81 -17.68 29.60
CA GLY A 35 22.16 -18.20 29.69
C GLY A 35 23.08 -17.28 28.91
N HIS A 36 23.84 -16.45 29.63
CA HIS A 36 24.92 -15.63 29.12
C HIS A 36 26.16 -16.53 28.96
N GLY A 37 26.80 -16.50 27.80
CA GLY A 37 28.03 -17.26 27.52
C GLY A 37 28.81 -16.60 26.38
N ASN A 38 30.10 -16.40 26.61
CA ASN A 38 30.96 -15.40 25.97
C ASN A 38 31.65 -15.87 24.68
N ASN A 39 32.18 -14.86 23.97
CA ASN A 39 33.44 -14.81 23.21
C ASN A 39 33.58 -15.49 21.83
N ALA A 40 33.92 -14.61 20.87
CA ALA A 40 35.06 -14.66 19.94
C ALA A 40 35.13 -15.72 18.84
N ALA A 41 35.11 -15.23 17.59
CA ALA A 41 35.88 -15.64 16.38
C ALA A 41 35.04 -15.24 15.14
N ASN A 42 35.44 -14.23 14.38
CA ASN A 42 36.32 -14.30 13.20
C ASN A 42 35.90 -15.32 12.12
N GLN A 43 35.89 -14.83 10.87
CA GLN A 43 35.77 -15.52 9.58
C GLN A 43 34.41 -16.09 9.15
N GLY A 44 34.06 -15.79 7.90
CA GLY A 44 33.12 -16.63 7.15
C GLY A 44 32.32 -15.90 6.07
N ASN A 45 32.98 -15.56 4.96
CA ASN A 45 32.28 -15.41 3.69
C ASN A 45 31.64 -16.75 3.29
N ASN A 46 30.58 -16.70 2.49
CA ASN A 46 29.94 -17.80 1.75
C ASN A 46 28.83 -18.60 2.47
N GLY A 47 27.60 -18.43 1.97
CA GLY A 47 26.41 -19.21 2.33
C GLY A 47 25.61 -19.61 1.10
N ASN A 48 26.17 -20.51 0.28
CA ASN A 48 25.44 -21.25 -0.74
C ASN A 48 24.80 -22.49 -0.10
N GLY A 49 23.48 -22.48 0.11
CA GLY A 49 22.68 -23.57 0.69
C GLY A 49 21.56 -24.00 -0.27
N HIS A 50 21.52 -25.28 -0.59
CA HIS A 50 20.82 -25.87 -1.73
C HIS A 50 19.38 -26.35 -1.44
N LYS A 51 18.64 -26.53 -2.56
CA LYS A 51 17.58 -27.54 -2.85
C LYS A 51 16.23 -27.43 -2.14
N GLY A 52 15.19 -27.16 -2.95
CA GLY A 52 13.81 -27.54 -2.64
C GLY A 52 12.75 -26.84 -3.49
N ASN A 53 12.18 -27.59 -4.43
CA ASN A 53 10.86 -27.44 -5.04
C ASN A 53 10.68 -26.59 -6.32
N ALA A 54 10.36 -27.30 -7.40
CA ALA A 54 9.70 -26.76 -8.57
C ALA A 54 8.25 -26.41 -8.20
N GLY A 55 7.92 -25.13 -8.14
CA GLY A 55 6.57 -24.67 -7.88
C GLY A 55 6.50 -23.18 -8.09
N GLN A 56 5.73 -22.77 -9.10
CA GLN A 56 5.23 -21.41 -9.36
C GLN A 56 6.22 -20.25 -9.13
N LYS A 57 6.58 -19.57 -10.23
CA LYS A 57 7.12 -18.21 -10.19
C LYS A 57 6.07 -17.27 -9.58
N THR A 58 5.90 -17.35 -8.27
CA THR A 58 5.18 -16.35 -7.50
C THR A 58 6.16 -15.18 -7.48
N GLU A 59 5.81 -14.07 -8.12
CA GLU A 59 6.59 -12.83 -8.03
C GLU A 59 6.72 -12.47 -6.55
N HIS A 60 7.83 -12.85 -5.92
CA HIS A 60 8.10 -12.53 -4.52
C HIS A 60 8.49 -11.05 -4.43
N ARG A 61 7.48 -10.18 -4.46
CA ARG A 61 7.65 -8.77 -4.07
C ARG A 61 8.13 -8.71 -2.64
N LYS A 62 9.03 -7.75 -2.36
CA LYS A 62 9.45 -7.45 -0.99
C LYS A 62 8.21 -7.05 -0.18
N ASN A 63 7.86 -7.82 0.84
CA ASN A 63 6.81 -7.44 1.78
C ASN A 63 7.36 -6.33 2.69
N GLY A 64 6.81 -5.13 2.58
CA GLY A 64 7.20 -3.98 3.41
C GLY A 64 6.50 -3.94 4.76
N GLY A 65 5.55 -4.84 5.03
CA GLY A 65 4.84 -4.88 6.30
C GLY A 65 3.98 -3.63 6.50
N LYS A 66 4.36 -2.75 7.43
CA LYS A 66 3.67 -1.48 7.69
C LYS A 66 4.21 -0.38 6.77
N PRO A 67 3.36 0.55 6.31
CA PRO A 67 3.76 1.59 5.36
C PRO A 67 4.35 2.84 6.04
N ASP A 68 5.05 2.68 7.15
CA ASP A 68 5.68 3.78 7.90
C ASP A 68 7.06 4.18 7.38
N HIS A 69 7.67 3.35 6.53
CA HIS A 69 9.03 3.51 6.01
C HIS A 69 9.12 3.37 4.48
N VAL A 70 8.04 3.67 3.78
CA VAL A 70 7.90 3.46 2.32
C VAL A 70 8.98 4.21 1.54
N GLU A 71 9.30 5.43 1.97
CA GLU A 71 10.33 6.26 1.33
C GLU A 71 11.75 5.67 1.45
N SER A 72 11.97 4.76 2.41
CA SER A 72 13.25 4.03 2.55
C SER A 72 13.25 2.69 1.79
N ASP A 73 12.07 2.09 1.61
CA ASP A 73 11.92 0.82 0.89
C ASP A 73 12.01 0.99 -0.63
N ILE A 74 11.62 2.15 -1.14
CA ILE A 74 11.73 2.48 -2.56
C ILE A 74 12.18 3.93 -2.77
N SER A 75 13.32 4.09 -3.45
CA SER A 75 13.84 5.40 -3.82
C SER A 75 13.28 5.86 -5.16
N TYR A 76 13.30 7.18 -5.37
CA TYR A 76 12.99 7.79 -6.67
C TYR A 76 13.82 7.18 -7.80
N ALA A 77 15.13 6.99 -7.60
CA ALA A 77 16.04 6.47 -8.62
C ALA A 77 15.61 5.08 -9.12
N VAL A 78 15.24 4.19 -8.19
CA VAL A 78 14.74 2.85 -8.53
C VAL A 78 13.40 2.94 -9.26
N ALA A 79 12.44 3.70 -8.73
CA ALA A 79 11.13 3.87 -9.36
C ALA A 79 11.24 4.45 -10.79
N ARG A 80 12.09 5.45 -10.98
CA ARG A 80 12.34 6.10 -12.27
C ARG A 80 13.02 5.14 -13.25
N GLN A 81 14.01 4.38 -12.81
CA GLN A 81 14.68 3.38 -13.65
C GLN A 81 13.68 2.32 -14.14
N LEU A 82 12.78 1.85 -13.27
CA LEU A 82 11.72 0.93 -13.66
C LEU A 82 10.78 1.54 -14.70
N ALA A 83 10.35 2.79 -14.50
CA ALA A 83 9.48 3.48 -15.44
C ALA A 83 10.14 3.65 -16.82
N VAL A 84 11.40 4.10 -16.87
CA VAL A 84 12.16 4.27 -18.11
C VAL A 84 12.36 2.94 -18.84
N ASN A 85 12.81 1.90 -18.13
CA ASN A 85 13.08 0.58 -18.72
C ASN A 85 11.82 -0.07 -19.31
N LEU A 86 10.66 0.22 -18.74
CA LEU A 86 9.37 -0.30 -19.18
C LEU A 86 8.63 0.62 -20.16
N GLY A 87 9.22 1.77 -20.54
CA GLY A 87 8.60 2.74 -21.44
C GLY A 87 7.36 3.44 -20.84
N LEU A 88 7.30 3.56 -19.51
CA LEU A 88 6.21 4.19 -18.77
C LEU A 88 6.48 5.69 -18.51
N THR A 89 6.99 6.42 -19.49
CA THR A 89 7.33 7.85 -19.38
C THR A 89 6.40 8.72 -20.24
N GLY A 90 6.48 10.05 -20.13
CA GLY A 90 5.64 10.98 -20.89
C GLY A 90 4.22 11.15 -20.31
N TYR A 91 4.02 10.84 -19.03
CA TYR A 91 2.74 11.07 -18.37
C TYR A 91 2.60 12.55 -18.02
N GLN A 92 1.41 13.10 -18.27
CA GLN A 92 1.14 14.51 -17.95
C GLN A 92 1.06 14.71 -16.43
N SER A 93 1.81 15.68 -15.92
CA SER A 93 1.73 16.10 -14.52
C SER A 93 0.34 16.60 -14.14
N LEU A 94 0.04 16.57 -12.84
CA LEU A 94 -1.22 17.11 -12.32
C LEU A 94 -1.33 18.61 -12.60
N PRO A 95 -2.53 19.13 -12.92
CA PRO A 95 -2.75 20.57 -12.99
C PRO A 95 -2.33 21.26 -11.68
N PRO A 96 -1.75 22.48 -11.70
CA PRO A 96 -1.18 23.12 -10.51
C PRO A 96 -2.13 23.22 -9.31
N GLY A 97 -3.42 23.49 -9.57
CA GLY A 97 -4.45 23.59 -8.54
C GLY A 97 -4.78 22.26 -7.86
N ILE A 98 -4.51 21.13 -8.52
CA ILE A 98 -4.73 19.77 -8.02
C ILE A 98 -3.45 19.22 -7.38
N ALA A 99 -2.29 19.49 -7.98
CA ALA A 99 -0.99 19.05 -7.47
C ALA A 99 -0.78 19.49 -6.00
N LYS A 100 -1.14 20.73 -5.66
CA LYS A 100 -1.05 21.26 -4.28
C LYS A 100 -1.94 20.53 -3.26
N ASN A 101 -2.97 19.81 -3.72
CA ASN A 101 -3.90 19.08 -2.86
C ASN A 101 -3.50 17.60 -2.69
N LEU A 102 -2.58 17.09 -3.52
CA LEU A 102 -2.02 15.76 -3.37
C LEU A 102 -1.01 15.78 -2.22
N ALA A 103 -1.38 15.23 -1.06
CA ALA A 103 -0.54 15.21 0.12
C ALA A 103 -0.74 13.93 0.94
N ARG A 104 0.33 13.48 1.59
CA ARG A 104 0.32 12.33 2.51
C ARG A 104 -0.65 12.56 3.67
N GLY A 105 -1.31 11.50 4.11
CA GLY A 105 -2.30 11.50 5.20
C GLY A 105 -3.66 12.07 4.81
N LYS A 106 -3.81 12.63 3.60
CA LYS A 106 -5.10 13.11 3.07
C LYS A 106 -5.68 12.12 2.07
N PRO A 107 -7.02 12.05 1.93
CA PRO A 107 -7.65 11.35 0.83
C PRO A 107 -7.17 11.89 -0.51
N LEU A 108 -7.05 11.02 -1.51
CA LEU A 108 -6.76 11.44 -2.87
C LEU A 108 -7.82 12.45 -3.35
N PRO A 109 -7.43 13.59 -3.97
CA PRO A 109 -8.42 14.57 -4.39
C PRO A 109 -9.43 13.99 -5.38
N PRO A 110 -10.71 14.39 -5.29
CA PRO A 110 -11.75 13.89 -6.18
C PRO A 110 -11.50 14.33 -7.63
N GLY A 111 -11.98 13.54 -8.59
CA GLY A 111 -11.87 13.85 -10.01
C GLY A 111 -10.49 13.61 -10.63
N ILE A 112 -9.49 13.15 -9.88
CA ILE A 112 -8.19 12.78 -10.43
C ILE A 112 -8.23 11.36 -10.99
N ALA A 113 -7.68 11.19 -12.21
CA ALA A 113 -7.46 9.88 -12.79
C ALA A 113 -6.41 9.08 -12.01
N LYS A 114 -6.77 7.87 -11.59
CA LYS A 114 -5.86 6.87 -11.04
C LYS A 114 -5.58 5.84 -12.12
N LYS A 115 -4.35 5.79 -12.63
CA LYS A 115 -3.97 4.75 -13.59
C LYS A 115 -3.30 3.59 -12.84
N THR A 116 -3.55 2.39 -13.33
CA THR A 116 -2.97 1.17 -12.76
C THR A 116 -1.49 1.10 -13.12
N VAL A 117 -0.65 0.76 -12.14
CA VAL A 117 0.75 0.41 -12.39
C VAL A 117 0.80 -0.96 -13.06
N PRO A 118 1.42 -1.11 -14.24
CA PRO A 118 1.52 -2.40 -14.92
C PRO A 118 2.19 -3.47 -14.05
N ALA A 119 1.78 -4.73 -14.23
CA ALA A 119 2.27 -5.85 -13.42
C ALA A 119 3.80 -5.97 -13.44
N SER A 120 4.44 -5.67 -14.57
CA SER A 120 5.91 -5.68 -14.76
C SER A 120 6.65 -4.71 -13.83
N MET A 121 6.07 -3.54 -13.57
CA MET A 121 6.62 -2.58 -12.61
C MET A 121 6.20 -2.94 -11.20
N LEU A 122 4.91 -3.25 -11.00
CA LEU A 122 4.35 -3.57 -9.69
C LEU A 122 5.05 -4.78 -9.04
N GLY A 123 5.49 -5.75 -9.86
CA GLY A 123 6.36 -6.88 -9.53
C GLY A 123 7.65 -6.52 -8.78
N GLN A 124 8.12 -5.29 -8.95
CA GLN A 124 9.39 -4.80 -8.43
C GLN A 124 9.20 -3.73 -7.34
N LEU A 125 7.95 -3.33 -7.06
CA LEU A 125 7.62 -2.41 -5.98
C LEU A 125 7.39 -3.19 -4.67
N PRO A 126 7.72 -2.61 -3.50
CA PRO A 126 7.34 -3.18 -2.22
C PRO A 126 5.83 -3.33 -2.10
N TYR A 127 5.41 -4.44 -1.49
CA TYR A 127 4.00 -4.74 -1.22
C TYR A 127 3.65 -4.44 0.23
N TYR A 128 2.56 -3.71 0.44
CA TYR A 128 1.99 -3.42 1.75
C TYR A 128 0.53 -3.90 1.79
N PRO A 129 0.16 -4.84 2.67
CA PRO A 129 -1.22 -5.29 2.80
C PRO A 129 -2.20 -4.14 3.07
N GLY A 130 -3.26 -4.05 2.27
CA GLY A 130 -4.27 -2.98 2.37
C GLY A 130 -3.95 -1.69 1.61
N TYR A 131 -2.84 -1.67 0.87
CA TYR A 131 -2.40 -0.53 0.06
C TYR A 131 -2.12 -0.95 -1.38
N GLU A 132 -2.19 0.01 -2.28
CA GLU A 132 -1.85 -0.18 -3.67
C GLU A 132 -1.05 0.99 -4.25
N TRP A 133 -0.16 0.66 -5.19
CA TRP A 133 0.54 1.64 -5.99
C TRP A 133 -0.32 2.06 -7.18
N LYS A 134 -0.43 3.38 -7.41
CA LYS A 134 -1.11 4.00 -8.53
C LYS A 134 -0.24 5.05 -9.19
N ILE A 135 -0.54 5.29 -10.46
CA ILE A 135 -0.02 6.43 -11.21
C ILE A 135 -1.04 7.56 -11.08
N VAL A 136 -0.58 8.72 -10.62
CA VAL A 136 -1.40 9.92 -10.41
C VAL A 136 -0.68 11.12 -11.03
N GLY A 137 -1.15 11.55 -12.20
CA GLY A 137 -0.36 12.41 -13.09
C GLY A 137 0.89 11.67 -13.55
N ASP A 138 2.05 12.26 -13.28
CA ASP A 138 3.41 11.75 -13.49
C ASP A 138 4.04 11.13 -12.23
N ASN A 139 3.27 11.01 -11.14
CA ASN A 139 3.76 10.58 -9.83
C ASN A 139 3.37 9.12 -9.56
N LEU A 140 4.25 8.42 -8.83
CA LEU A 140 3.94 7.12 -8.25
C LEU A 140 3.43 7.34 -6.82
N VAL A 141 2.19 6.93 -6.56
CA VAL A 141 1.48 7.23 -5.31
C VAL A 141 0.97 5.94 -4.68
N MET A 142 1.21 5.76 -3.39
CA MET A 142 0.63 4.65 -2.63
C MET A 142 -0.63 5.09 -1.90
N ILE A 143 -1.71 4.31 -2.04
CA ILE A 143 -3.05 4.65 -1.56
C ILE A 143 -3.59 3.52 -0.69
N ALA A 144 -4.18 3.86 0.46
CA ALA A 144 -4.92 2.92 1.29
C ALA A 144 -6.25 2.53 0.63
N LEU A 145 -6.51 1.23 0.46
CA LEU A 145 -7.67 0.72 -0.28
C LEU A 145 -9.01 1.11 0.36
N SER A 146 -9.07 1.14 1.70
CA SER A 146 -10.31 1.38 2.45
C SER A 146 -10.70 2.85 2.55
N THR A 147 -9.74 3.77 2.49
CA THR A 147 -9.95 5.21 2.78
C THR A 147 -9.54 6.14 1.65
N ALA A 148 -8.92 5.61 0.59
CA ALA A 148 -8.25 6.38 -0.46
C ALA A 148 -7.19 7.37 0.06
N VAL A 149 -6.69 7.17 1.30
CA VAL A 149 -5.67 8.03 1.89
C VAL A 149 -4.32 7.79 1.23
N VAL A 150 -3.68 8.88 0.82
CA VAL A 150 -2.33 8.87 0.26
C VAL A 150 -1.34 8.59 1.39
N THR A 151 -0.54 7.55 1.23
CA THR A 151 0.41 7.08 2.25
C THR A 151 1.86 7.36 1.85
N ALA A 152 2.17 7.35 0.56
CA ALA A 152 3.48 7.73 0.03
C ALA A 152 3.33 8.38 -1.34
N ILE A 153 4.26 9.28 -1.69
CA ILE A 153 4.32 9.97 -2.98
C ILE A 153 5.78 9.98 -3.44
N ILE A 154 6.02 9.48 -4.64
CA ILE A 154 7.30 9.60 -5.33
C ILE A 154 7.05 10.44 -6.60
N ASN A 155 7.54 11.68 -6.57
CA ASN A 155 7.22 12.65 -7.63
C ASN A 155 7.99 12.38 -8.92
N GLY A 156 7.39 12.69 -10.08
CA GLY A 156 8.07 12.71 -11.38
C GLY A 156 8.64 11.36 -11.82
N VAL A 157 8.07 10.25 -11.36
CA VAL A 157 8.53 8.90 -11.75
C VAL A 157 8.25 8.64 -13.22
N PHE A 158 7.14 9.17 -13.74
CA PHE A 158 6.62 8.88 -15.07
C PHE A 158 6.69 10.08 -16.04
N ASP A 159 7.42 11.14 -15.67
CA ASP A 159 7.70 12.30 -16.53
C ASP A 159 8.35 11.87 -17.86
#